data_AF-A0A1M6UI02-F1
#
_entry.id   AF-A0A1M6UI02-F1
#
_cell.length_a   1.000
_cell.length_b   1.000
_cell.length_c   1.000
_cell.angle_alpha   90.00
_cell.angle_beta   90.00
_cell.angle_gamma   90.00
#
_symmetry.space_group_name_H-M   'P 1'
#
loop_
_entity.id
_entity.type
_entity.pdbx_description
1 polymer ?
#
loop_
_entity_poly.entity_id
_entity_poly.type
_entity_poly.pdbx_seq_one_letter_code
_entity_poly.pdbx_strand_id
1 'polypeptide(L)'
;MIRKIIVLMFSLLLALALAGCGSSPTTSAPQEGKIQVVDDLGKTIVLQQPAKRIISLYSAHTENLFDLGLEQEIIGVSSKETYPPASVKKPAFDYNGDPEKILAQQPDLVLIRPFIQKSKPDFVKALENANINVVCLYPENFSRFDDYIRKLALLTGKETVAEEKLKQFHQQLDEIQQETANISPKKRVFFESTETEYRTITPDSIPANLLQLAGGINVAADAKAVSKESSIASYGVEKILARAAEIDVYIAQSGAMNAGGSPASIKIRPAFNEIKAVQENQIYNVDEKLVSSPTFRLALGAKQLARMLYPEAFDKFTQLPQQTTLSRQELAEMVVKYKHKEFFSPTSKHYNRTSGHLYGSFVDVALDHPAFNYIETAVQAGYLEGAGNKFEPDRAVTRDELSQVLFLLADLKDTATDVTIKDISLCEKPRIVELIVKNQVLTLDQQKQFNPSTTVSVQEALAALNRLQQL
;
A
#
# COMPACT_ATOMS: atom_id res chain seq x y z
N MET A 1 -46.71 -85.62 15.12
CA MET A 1 -46.06 -85.15 13.87
C MET A 1 -46.55 -83.80 13.35
N ILE A 2 -47.46 -83.08 14.04
CA ILE A 2 -48.03 -81.80 13.54
C ILE A 2 -47.28 -80.55 14.07
N ARG A 3 -46.42 -80.68 15.10
CA ARG A 3 -45.64 -79.54 15.64
C ARG A 3 -44.30 -79.26 14.97
N LYS A 4 -43.77 -80.18 14.15
CA LYS A 4 -42.49 -79.96 13.42
C LYS A 4 -42.68 -79.37 12.01
N ILE A 5 -43.90 -79.39 11.46
CA ILE A 5 -44.19 -78.82 10.13
C ILE A 5 -44.51 -77.32 10.22
N ILE A 6 -45.08 -76.85 11.34
CA ILE A 6 -45.43 -75.43 11.52
C ILE A 6 -44.17 -74.56 11.73
N VAL A 7 -43.11 -75.10 12.34
CA VAL A 7 -41.85 -74.34 12.53
C VAL A 7 -41.05 -74.25 11.23
N LEU A 8 -41.13 -75.23 10.33
CA LEU A 8 -40.47 -75.15 9.02
C LEU A 8 -41.20 -74.24 8.01
N MET A 9 -42.53 -74.10 8.12
CA MET A 9 -43.32 -73.18 7.26
C MET A 9 -43.26 -71.72 7.70
N PHE A 10 -42.84 -71.41 8.93
CA PHE A 10 -42.62 -70.03 9.38
C PHE A 10 -41.20 -69.53 9.08
N SER A 11 -40.24 -70.44 8.90
CA SER A 11 -38.87 -70.11 8.46
C SER A 11 -38.72 -69.94 6.95
N LEU A 12 -39.69 -70.37 6.14
CA LEU A 12 -39.65 -70.19 4.68
C LEU A 12 -40.45 -68.97 4.17
N LEU A 13 -41.33 -68.38 5.00
CA LEU A 13 -42.03 -67.13 4.66
C LEU A 13 -41.30 -65.86 5.13
N LEU A 14 -40.24 -65.98 5.94
CA LEU A 14 -39.39 -64.85 6.34
C LEU A 14 -38.17 -64.66 5.41
N ALA A 15 -37.97 -65.57 4.44
CA ALA A 15 -36.86 -65.53 3.49
C ALA A 15 -37.20 -64.88 2.13
N LEU A 16 -38.45 -64.44 1.90
CA LEU A 16 -38.88 -63.82 0.64
C LEU A 16 -39.38 -62.37 0.76
N ALA A 17 -39.20 -61.71 1.91
CA ALA A 17 -39.60 -60.31 2.12
C ALA A 17 -38.41 -59.32 2.21
N LEU A 18 -37.22 -59.70 1.74
CA LEU A 18 -36.02 -58.83 1.70
C LEU A 18 -35.45 -58.63 0.29
N ALA A 19 -36.15 -59.07 -0.76
CA ALA A 19 -35.84 -58.74 -2.15
C ALA A 19 -36.62 -57.48 -2.57
N GLY A 20 -36.31 -56.34 -1.95
CA GLY A 20 -36.96 -55.06 -2.22
C GLY A 20 -35.97 -53.91 -2.09
N CYS A 21 -35.47 -53.44 -3.23
CA CYS A 21 -34.72 -52.19 -3.41
C CYS A 21 -33.46 -52.03 -2.55
N GLY A 22 -32.42 -52.79 -2.88
CA GLY A 22 -31.05 -52.32 -2.72
C GLY A 22 -30.75 -51.21 -3.74
N SER A 23 -31.36 -50.04 -3.59
CA SER A 23 -30.75 -48.81 -4.10
C SER A 23 -29.57 -48.54 -3.19
N SER A 24 -28.38 -48.95 -3.63
CA SER A 24 -27.13 -48.40 -3.12
C SER A 24 -27.34 -46.89 -2.97
N PRO A 25 -26.91 -46.24 -1.87
CA PRO A 25 -26.68 -44.82 -1.96
C PRO A 25 -25.65 -44.69 -3.06
N THR A 26 -26.10 -44.23 -4.24
CA THR A 26 -25.21 -43.58 -5.17
C THR A 26 -24.56 -42.54 -4.30
N THR A 27 -23.31 -42.80 -3.90
CA THR A 27 -22.39 -41.78 -3.47
C THR A 27 -22.42 -40.80 -4.62
N SER A 28 -23.29 -39.79 -4.50
CA SER A 28 -23.23 -38.62 -5.33
C SER A 28 -21.77 -38.21 -5.21
N ALA A 29 -21.06 -38.28 -6.34
CA ALA A 29 -19.80 -37.56 -6.46
C ALA A 29 -20.01 -36.18 -5.81
N PRO A 30 -19.07 -35.69 -4.99
CA PRO A 30 -19.22 -34.40 -4.36
C PRO A 30 -19.70 -33.42 -5.43
N GLN A 31 -20.90 -32.84 -5.24
CA GLN A 31 -21.29 -31.70 -6.06
C GLN A 31 -20.18 -30.68 -5.82
N GLU A 32 -19.32 -30.48 -6.83
CA GLU A 32 -18.36 -29.38 -6.86
C GLU A 32 -19.17 -28.12 -6.53
N GLY A 33 -18.88 -27.61 -5.32
CA GLY A 33 -19.83 -26.84 -4.55
C GLY A 33 -20.07 -25.48 -5.17
N LYS A 34 -21.35 -25.09 -5.25
CA LYS A 34 -21.72 -23.71 -5.55
C LYS A 34 -21.02 -22.77 -4.57
N ILE A 35 -20.27 -21.81 -5.08
CA ILE A 35 -19.66 -20.75 -4.28
C ILE A 35 -20.76 -19.80 -3.85
N GLN A 36 -20.96 -19.62 -2.55
CA GLN A 36 -21.97 -18.73 -2.01
C GLN A 36 -21.31 -17.63 -1.18
N VAL A 37 -21.58 -16.38 -1.54
CA VAL A 37 -21.08 -15.19 -0.85
C VAL A 37 -22.25 -14.27 -0.53
N VAL A 38 -22.28 -13.73 0.68
CA VAL A 38 -23.16 -12.60 1.03
C VAL A 38 -22.35 -11.33 0.86
N ASP A 39 -22.80 -10.46 -0.04
CA ASP A 39 -22.15 -9.18 -0.28
C ASP A 39 -22.46 -8.17 0.85
N ASP A 40 -21.83 -7.00 0.82
CA ASP A 40 -21.96 -6.01 1.91
C ASP A 40 -23.29 -5.23 1.88
N LEU A 41 -24.18 -5.55 0.93
CA LEU A 41 -25.58 -5.12 0.91
C LEU A 41 -26.53 -6.20 1.40
N GLY A 42 -26.01 -7.36 1.84
CA GLY A 42 -26.80 -8.51 2.30
C GLY A 42 -27.35 -9.38 1.18
N LYS A 43 -26.94 -9.16 -0.08
CA LYS A 43 -27.37 -9.97 -1.22
C LYS A 43 -26.56 -11.27 -1.26
N THR A 44 -27.25 -12.39 -1.35
CA THR A 44 -26.62 -13.70 -1.59
C THR A 44 -26.30 -13.85 -3.06
N ILE A 45 -25.04 -14.09 -3.38
CA ILE A 45 -24.51 -14.34 -4.72
C ILE A 45 -24.07 -15.79 -4.78
N VAL A 46 -24.42 -16.49 -5.86
CA VAL A 46 -24.12 -17.90 -6.05
C VAL A 46 -23.42 -18.10 -7.40
N LEU A 47 -22.15 -18.48 -7.37
CA LEU A 47 -21.38 -18.81 -8.57
C LEU A 47 -21.29 -20.33 -8.68
N GLN A 48 -21.38 -20.86 -9.91
CA GLN A 48 -21.21 -22.30 -10.14
C GLN A 48 -19.74 -22.73 -10.07
N GLN A 49 -18.82 -21.80 -10.31
CA GLN A 49 -17.38 -22.00 -10.31
C GLN A 49 -16.67 -20.68 -9.98
N PRO A 50 -15.39 -20.69 -9.60
CA PRO A 50 -14.62 -19.46 -9.40
C PRO A 50 -14.65 -18.55 -10.63
N ALA A 51 -14.78 -17.24 -10.42
CA ALA A 51 -14.83 -16.26 -11.50
C ALA A 51 -13.52 -16.24 -12.32
N LYS A 52 -13.65 -16.17 -13.64
CA LYS A 52 -12.54 -16.18 -14.62
C LYS A 52 -12.54 -14.96 -15.53
N ARG A 53 -13.60 -14.15 -15.53
CA ARG A 53 -13.77 -12.97 -16.39
C ARG A 53 -14.29 -11.81 -15.55
N ILE A 54 -13.38 -11.17 -14.85
CA ILE A 54 -13.67 -10.18 -13.81
C ILE A 54 -13.55 -8.77 -14.39
N ILE A 55 -14.58 -7.95 -14.17
CA ILE A 55 -14.48 -6.49 -14.32
C ILE A 55 -14.53 -5.85 -12.93
N SER A 56 -13.48 -5.12 -12.58
CA SER A 56 -13.34 -4.40 -11.31
C SER A 56 -13.61 -2.91 -11.50
N LEU A 57 -14.68 -2.38 -10.89
CA LEU A 57 -15.04 -0.97 -11.02
C LEU A 57 -14.56 -0.11 -9.83
N TYR A 58 -13.66 -0.65 -9.00
CA TYR A 58 -13.05 0.06 -7.87
C TYR A 58 -11.58 -0.36 -7.69
N SER A 59 -10.68 0.62 -7.59
CA SER A 59 -9.23 0.39 -7.57
C SER A 59 -8.75 -0.56 -6.46
N ALA A 60 -9.37 -0.53 -5.28
CA ALA A 60 -8.95 -1.42 -4.19
C ALA A 60 -9.31 -2.89 -4.48
N HIS A 61 -10.41 -3.15 -5.20
CA HIS A 61 -10.69 -4.52 -5.68
C HIS A 61 -9.62 -4.92 -6.69
N THR A 62 -9.30 -4.04 -7.65
CA THR A 62 -8.26 -4.29 -8.65
C THR A 62 -6.95 -4.67 -7.98
N GLU A 63 -6.44 -3.82 -7.08
CA GLU A 63 -5.17 -4.04 -6.37
C GLU A 63 -5.15 -5.37 -5.62
N ASN A 64 -6.18 -5.67 -4.81
CA ASN A 64 -6.23 -6.92 -4.05
C ASN A 64 -6.34 -8.16 -4.96
N LEU A 65 -7.06 -8.09 -6.08
CA LEU A 65 -7.12 -9.21 -7.02
C LEU A 65 -5.75 -9.46 -7.67
N PHE A 66 -4.98 -8.41 -7.95
CA PHE A 66 -3.60 -8.56 -8.41
C PHE A 66 -2.71 -9.21 -7.33
N ASP A 67 -2.84 -8.81 -6.06
CA ASP A 67 -2.13 -9.45 -4.95
C ASP A 67 -2.50 -10.93 -4.77
N LEU A 68 -3.73 -11.32 -5.15
CA LEU A 68 -4.20 -12.71 -5.19
C LEU A 68 -3.79 -13.47 -6.47
N GLY A 69 -3.01 -12.84 -7.36
CA GLY A 69 -2.50 -13.45 -8.58
C GLY A 69 -3.56 -13.64 -9.68
N LEU A 70 -4.55 -12.74 -9.76
CA LEU A 70 -5.65 -12.80 -10.72
C LEU A 70 -5.49 -11.83 -11.90
N GLU A 71 -4.25 -11.46 -12.24
CA GLU A 71 -3.98 -10.54 -13.34
C GLU A 71 -4.65 -10.99 -14.65
N GLN A 72 -4.66 -12.29 -14.94
CA GLN A 72 -5.22 -12.82 -16.19
C GLN A 72 -6.76 -12.83 -16.18
N GLU A 73 -7.38 -13.12 -15.04
CA GLU A 73 -8.83 -13.15 -14.86
C GLU A 73 -9.47 -11.75 -14.89
N ILE A 74 -8.71 -10.69 -14.57
CA ILE A 74 -9.18 -9.31 -14.70
C ILE A 74 -9.17 -8.89 -16.17
N ILE A 75 -10.35 -8.84 -16.78
CA ILE A 75 -10.53 -8.45 -18.19
C ILE A 75 -10.85 -6.95 -18.36
N GLY A 76 -11.17 -6.26 -17.27
CA GLY A 76 -11.47 -4.83 -17.28
C GLY A 76 -11.35 -4.18 -15.91
N VAL A 77 -10.99 -2.90 -15.91
CA VAL A 77 -10.77 -2.10 -14.71
C VAL A 77 -11.51 -0.76 -14.79
N SER A 78 -11.56 -0.02 -13.69
CA SER A 78 -12.08 1.35 -13.68
C SER A 78 -11.21 2.29 -14.53
N SER A 79 -11.82 3.28 -15.17
CA SER A 79 -11.10 4.35 -15.89
C SER A 79 -10.17 5.21 -15.03
N LYS A 80 -10.22 5.05 -13.71
CA LYS A 80 -9.42 5.78 -12.70
C LYS A 80 -8.27 4.95 -12.14
N GLU A 81 -7.95 3.82 -12.75
CA GLU A 81 -6.89 2.94 -12.27
C GLU A 81 -5.51 3.59 -12.40
N THR A 82 -4.68 3.41 -11.37
CA THR A 82 -3.33 4.02 -11.27
C THR A 82 -2.25 3.04 -10.84
N TYR A 83 -2.66 1.92 -10.24
CA TYR A 83 -1.81 0.86 -9.73
C TYR A 83 -2.63 -0.45 -9.70
N PRO A 84 -2.01 -1.64 -9.86
CA PRO A 84 -0.62 -1.87 -10.28
C PRO A 84 -0.36 -1.49 -11.75
N PRO A 85 0.91 -1.44 -12.20
CA PRO A 85 1.24 -0.93 -13.55
C PRO A 85 0.60 -1.72 -14.68
N ALA A 86 0.42 -3.02 -14.48
CA ALA A 86 -0.27 -3.90 -15.41
C ALA A 86 -1.78 -3.60 -15.53
N SER A 87 -2.42 -3.09 -14.48
CA SER A 87 -3.85 -2.75 -14.51
C SER A 87 -4.14 -1.55 -15.41
N VAL A 88 -3.21 -0.58 -15.48
CA VAL A 88 -3.34 0.63 -16.33
C VAL A 88 -3.39 0.29 -17.83
N LYS A 89 -2.90 -0.89 -18.23
CA LYS A 89 -2.92 -1.39 -19.62
C LYS A 89 -4.21 -2.15 -19.96
N LYS A 90 -5.06 -2.45 -18.98
CA LYS A 90 -6.30 -3.21 -19.19
C LYS A 90 -7.41 -2.32 -19.77
N PRO A 91 -8.41 -2.91 -20.46
CA PRO A 91 -9.60 -2.18 -20.90
C PRO A 91 -10.26 -1.42 -19.74
N ALA A 92 -10.50 -0.14 -19.94
CA ALA A 92 -11.04 0.77 -18.92
C ALA A 92 -12.54 0.99 -19.12
N PHE A 93 -13.31 0.83 -18.05
CA PHE A 93 -14.76 1.03 -18.00
C PHE A 93 -15.14 2.13 -17.01
N ASP A 94 -16.18 2.87 -17.34
CA ASP A 94 -16.75 3.92 -16.49
C ASP A 94 -18.21 3.58 -16.19
N TYR A 95 -18.55 3.50 -14.91
CA TYR A 95 -19.92 3.27 -14.45
C TYR A 95 -20.86 4.46 -14.71
N ASN A 96 -20.34 5.60 -15.18
CA ASN A 96 -21.14 6.69 -15.73
C ASN A 96 -21.47 6.50 -17.22
N GLY A 97 -20.86 5.51 -17.87
CA GLY A 97 -21.05 5.20 -19.27
C GLY A 97 -22.15 4.18 -19.52
N ASP A 98 -22.10 3.59 -20.71
CA ASP A 98 -23.07 2.61 -21.20
C ASP A 98 -22.77 1.19 -20.65
N PRO A 99 -23.70 0.54 -19.93
CA PRO A 99 -23.52 -0.82 -19.44
C PRO A 99 -23.31 -1.84 -20.57
N GLU A 100 -23.79 -1.58 -21.79
CA GLU A 100 -23.60 -2.48 -22.94
C GLU A 100 -22.11 -2.72 -23.26
N LYS A 101 -21.24 -1.74 -22.96
CA LYS A 101 -19.78 -1.91 -23.14
C LYS A 101 -19.21 -2.98 -22.21
N ILE A 102 -19.74 -3.11 -21.01
CA ILE A 102 -19.37 -4.17 -20.05
C ILE A 102 -19.99 -5.49 -20.49
N LEU A 103 -21.27 -5.50 -20.86
CA LEU A 103 -21.96 -6.71 -21.33
C LEU A 103 -21.28 -7.32 -22.56
N ALA A 104 -20.82 -6.49 -23.49
CA ALA A 104 -20.07 -6.94 -24.66
C ALA A 104 -18.77 -7.69 -24.33
N GLN A 105 -18.20 -7.47 -23.13
CA GLN A 105 -17.04 -8.24 -22.67
C GLN A 105 -17.41 -9.58 -22.07
N GLN A 106 -18.70 -9.91 -21.90
CA GLN A 106 -19.15 -11.17 -21.30
C GLN A 106 -18.43 -11.51 -19.99
N PRO A 107 -18.43 -10.62 -18.98
CA PRO A 107 -17.86 -10.93 -17.66
C PRO A 107 -18.71 -11.97 -16.94
N ASP A 108 -18.09 -12.78 -16.08
CA ASP A 108 -18.81 -13.66 -15.15
C ASP A 108 -18.95 -13.06 -13.75
N LEU A 109 -18.17 -12.00 -13.47
CA LEU A 109 -18.19 -11.24 -12.22
C LEU A 109 -17.91 -9.76 -12.48
N VAL A 110 -18.76 -8.88 -11.92
CA VAL A 110 -18.51 -7.44 -11.84
C VAL A 110 -18.45 -7.02 -10.37
N LEU A 111 -17.30 -6.47 -9.96
CA LEU A 111 -17.09 -6.00 -8.59
C LEU A 111 -17.32 -4.50 -8.49
N ILE A 112 -18.19 -4.11 -7.55
CA ILE A 112 -18.54 -2.72 -7.26
C ILE A 112 -18.46 -2.43 -5.76
N ARG A 113 -18.52 -1.14 -5.41
CA ARG A 113 -18.67 -0.66 -4.03
C ARG A 113 -20.06 -0.04 -3.80
N PRO A 114 -20.53 0.10 -2.54
CA PRO A 114 -21.87 0.63 -2.24
C PRO A 114 -22.18 1.99 -2.87
N PHE A 115 -21.17 2.84 -3.02
CA PHE A 115 -21.32 4.12 -3.72
C PHE A 115 -21.82 3.97 -5.16
N ILE A 116 -21.33 2.97 -5.92
CA ILE A 116 -21.75 2.74 -7.30
C ILE A 116 -23.20 2.25 -7.31
N GLN A 117 -23.55 1.30 -6.44
CA GLN A 117 -24.94 0.84 -6.27
C GLN A 117 -25.90 2.02 -6.04
N LYS A 118 -25.54 2.92 -5.12
CA LYS A 118 -26.38 4.06 -4.73
C LYS A 118 -26.45 5.14 -5.81
N SER A 119 -25.32 5.47 -6.44
CA SER A 119 -25.23 6.59 -7.38
C SER A 119 -25.63 6.22 -8.81
N LYS A 120 -25.60 4.93 -9.17
CA LYS A 120 -25.88 4.41 -10.51
C LYS A 120 -26.71 3.11 -10.48
N PRO A 121 -27.91 3.13 -9.86
CA PRO A 121 -28.72 1.93 -9.72
C PRO A 121 -29.15 1.33 -11.05
N ASP A 122 -29.45 2.15 -12.07
CA ASP A 122 -29.92 1.67 -13.38
C ASP A 122 -28.81 0.97 -14.16
N PHE A 123 -27.58 1.46 -14.04
CA PHE A 123 -26.39 0.81 -14.60
C PHE A 123 -26.21 -0.59 -14.00
N VAL A 124 -26.29 -0.71 -12.67
CA VAL A 124 -26.14 -2.01 -11.99
C VAL A 124 -27.28 -2.95 -12.37
N LYS A 125 -28.54 -2.48 -12.36
CA LYS A 125 -29.69 -3.28 -12.76
C LYS A 125 -29.59 -3.82 -14.19
N ALA A 126 -29.05 -3.03 -15.13
CA ALA A 126 -28.85 -3.48 -16.49
C ALA A 126 -27.91 -4.70 -16.56
N LEU A 127 -26.82 -4.69 -15.78
CA LEU A 127 -25.89 -5.82 -15.67
C LEU A 127 -26.56 -7.05 -15.03
N GLU A 128 -27.31 -6.84 -13.94
CA GLU A 128 -28.02 -7.92 -13.24
C GLU A 128 -29.11 -8.55 -14.12
N ASN A 129 -29.88 -7.74 -14.87
CA ASN A 129 -30.90 -8.22 -15.81
C ASN A 129 -30.32 -9.04 -16.96
N ALA A 130 -29.04 -8.83 -17.30
CA ALA A 130 -28.30 -9.63 -18.26
C ALA A 130 -27.68 -10.91 -17.63
N ASN A 131 -28.07 -11.26 -16.39
CA ASN A 131 -27.57 -12.40 -15.62
C ASN A 131 -26.06 -12.34 -15.29
N ILE A 132 -25.49 -11.14 -15.21
CA ILE A 132 -24.11 -10.95 -14.72
C ILE A 132 -24.11 -10.96 -13.18
N ASN A 133 -23.17 -11.68 -12.56
CA ASN A 133 -22.98 -11.61 -11.12
C ASN A 133 -22.37 -10.25 -10.75
N VAL A 134 -23.18 -9.32 -10.26
CA VAL A 134 -22.71 -8.07 -9.67
C VAL A 134 -22.61 -8.24 -8.17
N VAL A 135 -21.41 -8.01 -7.62
CA VAL A 135 -21.11 -8.20 -6.19
C VAL A 135 -20.63 -6.88 -5.59
N CYS A 136 -21.28 -6.45 -4.52
CA CYS A 136 -20.98 -5.20 -3.84
C CYS A 136 -20.13 -5.45 -2.59
N LEU A 137 -18.86 -5.05 -2.61
CA LEU A 137 -17.94 -5.22 -1.48
C LEU A 137 -17.32 -3.88 -1.05
N TYR A 138 -17.23 -3.64 0.24
CA TYR A 138 -16.53 -2.52 0.86
C TYR A 138 -16.35 -2.75 2.37
N PRO A 139 -15.13 -2.97 2.87
CA PRO A 139 -14.89 -3.05 4.31
C PRO A 139 -15.01 -1.66 4.93
N GLU A 140 -16.12 -1.42 5.64
CA GLU A 140 -16.43 -0.11 6.24
C GLU A 140 -15.39 0.35 7.28
N ASN A 141 -14.71 -0.59 7.92
CA ASN A 141 -13.67 -0.32 8.91
C ASN A 141 -12.56 -1.37 8.85
N PHE A 142 -11.48 -1.11 9.59
CA PHE A 142 -10.28 -1.95 9.56
C PHE A 142 -10.56 -3.41 9.92
N SER A 143 -11.43 -3.67 10.91
CA SER A 143 -11.76 -5.03 11.36
C SER A 143 -12.46 -5.89 10.29
N ARG A 144 -13.03 -5.26 9.26
CA ARG A 144 -13.71 -5.94 8.14
C ARG A 144 -12.76 -6.26 6.99
N PHE A 145 -11.51 -5.80 7.04
CA PHE A 145 -10.57 -5.98 5.93
C PHE A 145 -10.33 -7.45 5.59
N ASP A 146 -10.07 -8.30 6.59
CA ASP A 146 -9.83 -9.73 6.37
C ASP A 146 -11.05 -10.44 5.75
N ASP A 147 -12.26 -10.14 6.22
CA ASP A 147 -13.50 -10.69 5.65
C ASP A 147 -13.67 -10.28 4.18
N TYR A 148 -13.38 -9.02 3.87
CA TYR A 148 -13.40 -8.52 2.51
C TYR A 148 -12.40 -9.24 1.59
N ILE A 149 -11.16 -9.46 2.05
CA ILE A 149 -10.16 -10.25 1.31
C ILE A 149 -10.62 -11.69 1.12
N ARG A 150 -11.14 -12.34 2.18
CA ARG A 150 -11.68 -13.71 2.11
C ARG A 150 -12.85 -13.84 1.15
N LYS A 151 -13.75 -12.85 1.09
CA LYS A 151 -14.84 -12.81 0.10
C LYS A 151 -14.30 -12.73 -1.33
N LEU A 152 -13.31 -11.85 -1.60
CA LEU A 152 -12.65 -11.81 -2.91
C LEU A 152 -12.00 -13.15 -3.27
N ALA A 153 -11.33 -13.77 -2.30
CA ALA A 153 -10.65 -15.04 -2.47
C ALA A 153 -11.64 -16.19 -2.78
N LEU A 154 -12.75 -16.25 -2.05
CA LEU A 154 -13.80 -17.25 -2.25
C LEU A 154 -14.48 -17.09 -3.63
N LEU A 155 -14.74 -15.86 -4.08
CA LEU A 155 -15.28 -15.60 -5.42
C LEU A 155 -14.36 -16.08 -6.56
N THR A 156 -13.07 -16.22 -6.28
CA THR A 156 -12.01 -16.38 -7.28
C THR A 156 -11.19 -17.67 -7.12
N GLY A 157 -11.49 -18.47 -6.09
CA GLY A 157 -10.78 -19.72 -5.79
C GLY A 157 -9.33 -19.50 -5.35
N LYS A 158 -9.08 -18.40 -4.61
CA LYS A 158 -7.74 -17.97 -4.16
C LYS A 158 -7.60 -17.97 -2.63
N GLU A 159 -8.39 -18.77 -1.92
CA GLU A 159 -8.46 -18.79 -0.45
C GLU A 159 -7.10 -19.05 0.19
N THR A 160 -6.33 -20.03 -0.30
CA THR A 160 -4.97 -20.32 0.22
C THR A 160 -4.02 -19.13 0.06
N VAL A 161 -4.05 -18.48 -1.11
CA VAL A 161 -3.20 -17.30 -1.39
C VAL A 161 -3.61 -16.13 -0.49
N ALA A 162 -4.91 -15.95 -0.27
CA ALA A 162 -5.45 -14.91 0.57
C ALA A 162 -5.02 -15.06 2.04
N GLU A 163 -5.09 -16.27 2.60
CA GLU A 163 -4.63 -16.50 3.99
C GLU A 163 -3.12 -16.30 4.14
N GLU A 164 -2.31 -16.68 3.14
CA GLU A 164 -0.87 -16.40 3.16
C GLU A 164 -0.59 -14.89 3.13
N LYS A 165 -1.27 -14.15 2.25
CA LYS A 165 -1.14 -12.68 2.16
C LYS A 165 -1.62 -11.99 3.42
N LEU A 166 -2.74 -12.42 4.01
CA LEU A 166 -3.25 -11.89 5.28
C LEU A 166 -2.27 -12.16 6.42
N LYS A 167 -1.65 -13.34 6.47
CA LYS A 167 -0.61 -13.65 7.47
C LYS A 167 0.58 -12.71 7.34
N GLN A 168 1.10 -12.50 6.13
CA GLN A 168 2.21 -11.57 5.89
C GLN A 168 1.84 -10.13 6.25
N PHE A 169 0.62 -9.71 5.89
CA PHE A 169 0.09 -8.39 6.21
C PHE A 169 0.03 -8.14 7.72
N HIS A 170 -0.55 -9.06 8.49
CA HIS A 170 -0.62 -8.93 9.95
C HIS A 170 0.76 -8.99 10.60
N GLN A 171 1.67 -9.82 10.09
CA GLN A 171 3.06 -9.83 10.57
C GLN A 171 3.72 -8.44 10.44
N GLN A 172 3.55 -7.77 9.30
CA GLN A 172 4.10 -6.42 9.09
C GLN A 172 3.50 -5.39 10.06
N LEU A 173 2.20 -5.48 10.34
CA LEU A 173 1.54 -4.60 11.31
C LEU A 173 2.00 -4.87 12.74
N ASP A 174 2.17 -6.14 13.12
CA ASP A 174 2.67 -6.54 14.43
C ASP A 174 4.11 -6.04 14.65
N GLU A 175 4.97 -6.11 13.64
CA GLU A 175 6.34 -5.57 13.68
C GLU A 175 6.33 -4.06 13.98
N ILE A 176 5.47 -3.28 13.30
CA ILE A 176 5.30 -1.84 13.54
C ILE A 176 4.78 -1.57 14.95
N GLN A 177 3.78 -2.33 15.39
CA GLN A 177 3.20 -2.16 16.72
C GLN A 177 4.23 -2.48 17.82
N GLN A 178 5.03 -3.53 17.64
CA GLN A 178 6.09 -3.90 18.58
C GLN A 178 7.17 -2.82 18.68
N GLU A 179 7.60 -2.27 17.54
CA GLU A 179 8.60 -1.20 17.51
C GLU A 179 8.09 0.09 18.16
N THR A 180 6.80 0.40 18.00
CA THR A 180 6.20 1.58 18.63
C THR A 180 5.81 1.37 20.09
N ALA A 181 5.58 0.14 20.56
CA ALA A 181 4.96 -0.18 21.85
C ALA A 181 5.58 0.57 23.03
N ASN A 182 6.91 0.57 23.13
CA ASN A 182 7.67 1.12 24.25
C ASN A 182 7.98 2.63 24.13
N ILE A 183 7.57 3.27 23.03
CA ILE A 183 7.83 4.69 22.83
C ILE A 183 6.93 5.52 23.76
N SER A 184 7.55 6.37 24.57
CA SER A 184 6.87 7.29 25.49
C SER A 184 7.64 8.63 25.58
N PRO A 185 6.94 9.78 25.54
CA PRO A 185 5.50 9.93 25.36
C PRO A 185 5.05 9.61 23.92
N LYS A 186 3.81 9.14 23.76
CA LYS A 186 3.19 8.94 22.44
C LYS A 186 2.83 10.29 21.82
N LYS A 187 3.02 10.43 20.51
CA LYS A 187 2.64 11.63 19.75
C LYS A 187 1.13 11.76 19.66
N ARG A 188 0.62 12.94 19.98
CA ARG A 188 -0.78 13.34 19.81
C ARG A 188 -0.95 13.95 18.43
N VAL A 189 -1.86 13.39 17.65
CA VAL A 189 -1.98 13.65 16.23
C VAL A 189 -3.37 14.18 15.92
N PHE A 190 -3.43 15.32 15.22
CA PHE A 190 -4.62 15.71 14.51
C PHE A 190 -4.52 15.20 13.06
N PHE A 191 -5.53 14.46 12.64
CA PHE A 191 -5.57 13.84 11.32
C PHE A 191 -6.68 14.49 10.47
N GLU A 192 -6.31 15.23 9.45
CA GLU A 192 -7.22 15.85 8.49
C GLU A 192 -7.52 14.89 7.33
N SER A 193 -8.80 14.53 7.18
CA SER A 193 -9.26 13.76 6.00
C SER A 193 -9.55 14.69 4.82
N THR A 194 -10.13 15.86 5.07
CA THR A 194 -10.32 16.89 4.04
C THR A 194 -10.39 18.27 4.67
N GLU A 195 -9.83 19.26 3.97
CA GLU A 195 -9.93 20.67 4.34
C GLU A 195 -11.39 21.16 4.37
N THR A 196 -12.28 20.55 3.58
CA THR A 196 -13.71 20.91 3.57
C THR A 196 -14.29 20.75 4.97
N GLU A 197 -14.71 21.87 5.57
CA GLU A 197 -15.24 21.93 6.95
C GLU A 197 -14.28 21.38 8.03
N TYR A 198 -12.98 21.28 7.72
CA TYR A 198 -11.96 20.71 8.62
C TYR A 198 -12.38 19.33 9.14
N ARG A 199 -12.71 18.42 8.22
CA ARG A 199 -13.14 17.07 8.56
C ARG A 199 -11.95 16.20 8.91
N THR A 200 -12.14 15.41 9.96
CA THR A 200 -11.20 14.42 10.47
C THR A 200 -11.74 13.01 10.22
N ILE A 201 -11.12 12.01 10.82
CA ILE A 201 -11.45 10.60 10.71
C ILE A 201 -12.26 10.13 11.92
N THR A 202 -13.14 9.14 11.74
CA THR A 202 -13.83 8.50 12.87
C THR A 202 -12.88 7.59 13.64
N PRO A 203 -13.07 7.38 14.95
CA PRO A 203 -12.18 6.55 15.78
C PRO A 203 -12.04 5.09 15.33
N ASP A 204 -13.06 4.53 14.66
CA ASP A 204 -13.09 3.15 14.15
C ASP A 204 -12.65 3.01 12.68
N SER A 205 -12.36 4.13 12.01
CA SER A 205 -11.94 4.13 10.62
C SER A 205 -10.58 3.43 10.40
N ILE A 206 -10.32 3.00 9.17
CA ILE A 206 -9.01 2.46 8.74
C ILE A 206 -7.85 3.40 9.12
N PRO A 207 -7.82 4.70 8.74
CA PRO A 207 -6.71 5.58 9.09
C PRO A 207 -6.54 5.76 10.60
N ALA A 208 -7.62 5.69 11.40
CA ALA A 208 -7.51 5.80 12.85
C ALA A 208 -6.85 4.56 13.46
N ASN A 209 -7.19 3.37 12.96
CA ASN A 209 -6.55 2.12 13.36
C ASN A 209 -5.06 2.10 12.96
N LEU A 210 -4.73 2.51 11.74
CA LEU A 210 -3.32 2.59 11.33
C LEU A 210 -2.52 3.60 12.15
N LEU A 211 -3.13 4.74 12.49
CA LEU A 211 -2.51 5.74 13.36
C LEU A 211 -2.22 5.15 14.76
N GLN A 212 -3.15 4.37 15.31
CA GLN A 212 -2.95 3.69 16.58
C GLN A 212 -1.85 2.63 16.52
N LEU A 213 -1.83 1.81 15.46
CA LEU A 213 -0.76 0.82 15.21
C LEU A 213 0.62 1.48 15.06
N ALA A 214 0.65 2.67 14.45
CA ALA A 214 1.83 3.52 14.34
C ALA A 214 2.21 4.21 15.67
N GLY A 215 1.49 3.96 16.77
CA GLY A 215 1.77 4.55 18.08
C GLY A 215 1.32 6.00 18.24
N GLY A 216 0.42 6.49 17.39
CA GLY A 216 -0.18 7.82 17.52
C GLY A 216 -1.43 7.82 18.40
N ILE A 217 -1.71 8.97 19.04
CA ILE A 217 -2.95 9.23 19.76
C ILE A 217 -3.78 10.21 18.95
N ASN A 218 -4.97 9.80 18.48
CA ASN A 218 -5.87 10.70 17.79
C ASN A 218 -6.44 11.77 18.75
N VAL A 219 -6.11 13.05 18.52
CA VAL A 219 -6.62 14.20 19.29
C VAL A 219 -8.14 14.35 19.11
N ALA A 220 -8.66 13.93 17.96
CA ALA A 220 -10.08 14.01 17.60
C ALA A 220 -10.87 12.73 17.92
N ALA A 221 -10.54 12.03 19.01
CA ALA A 221 -11.26 10.81 19.41
C ALA A 221 -12.75 11.03 19.72
N ASP A 222 -13.18 12.28 19.96
CA ASP A 222 -14.57 12.69 20.17
C ASP A 222 -15.32 13.04 18.87
N ALA A 223 -14.67 12.89 17.71
CA ALA A 223 -15.26 13.21 16.42
C ALA A 223 -16.42 12.28 16.07
N LYS A 224 -17.50 12.86 15.54
CA LYS A 224 -18.71 12.14 15.15
C LYS A 224 -18.83 12.06 13.64
N ALA A 225 -19.12 10.86 13.15
CA ALA A 225 -19.28 10.58 11.73
C ALA A 225 -20.31 11.52 11.08
N VAL A 226 -20.07 11.94 9.83
CA VAL A 226 -21.02 12.76 9.07
C VAL A 226 -22.27 11.99 8.64
N SER A 227 -22.20 10.66 8.67
CA SER A 227 -23.33 9.74 8.52
C SER A 227 -23.01 8.40 9.20
N LYS A 228 -24.02 7.55 9.41
CA LYS A 228 -23.92 6.29 10.19
C LYS A 228 -22.82 5.34 9.71
N GLU A 229 -22.47 5.36 8.43
CA GLU A 229 -21.46 4.50 7.80
C GLU A 229 -20.24 5.28 7.25
N SER A 230 -20.06 6.55 7.66
CA SER A 230 -18.93 7.35 7.17
C SER A 230 -17.71 7.20 8.07
N SER A 231 -16.54 6.97 7.47
CA SER A 231 -15.24 7.07 8.12
C SER A 231 -14.74 8.51 8.31
N ILE A 232 -15.53 9.50 7.87
CA ILE A 232 -15.22 10.93 7.94
C ILE A 232 -16.10 11.59 8.99
N ALA A 233 -15.51 12.46 9.80
CA ALA A 233 -16.17 13.17 10.88
C ALA A 233 -15.97 14.68 10.75
N SER A 234 -17.03 15.47 10.96
CA SER A 234 -16.87 16.92 11.06
C SER A 234 -16.25 17.28 12.42
N TYR A 235 -15.15 18.04 12.39
CA TYR A 235 -14.49 18.51 13.62
C TYR A 235 -14.58 20.02 13.79
N GLY A 236 -14.33 20.75 12.70
CA GLY A 236 -14.39 22.21 12.68
C GLY A 236 -13.16 22.88 13.29
N VAL A 237 -12.81 24.05 12.77
CA VAL A 237 -11.59 24.78 13.16
C VAL A 237 -11.54 25.15 14.63
N GLU A 238 -12.67 25.53 15.23
CA GLU A 238 -12.72 25.94 16.65
C GLU A 238 -12.27 24.82 17.59
N LYS A 239 -12.65 23.57 17.32
CA LYS A 239 -12.23 22.42 18.12
C LYS A 239 -10.75 22.06 17.92
N ILE A 240 -10.22 22.29 16.72
CA ILE A 240 -8.79 22.12 16.43
C ILE A 240 -8.00 23.14 17.25
N LEU A 241 -8.39 24.41 17.19
CA LEU A 241 -7.73 25.50 17.91
C LEU A 241 -7.86 25.36 19.44
N ALA A 242 -8.99 24.88 19.93
CA ALA A 242 -9.17 24.59 21.36
C ALA A 242 -8.18 23.51 21.89
N ARG A 243 -7.65 22.67 20.99
CA ARG A 243 -6.66 21.62 21.30
C ARG A 243 -5.28 21.93 20.71
N ALA A 244 -5.03 23.17 20.27
CA ALA A 244 -3.85 23.57 19.52
C ALA A 244 -2.52 23.18 20.20
N ALA A 245 -2.43 23.39 21.52
CA ALA A 245 -1.24 23.06 22.32
C ALA A 245 -1.03 21.54 22.51
N GLU A 246 -2.06 20.74 22.28
CA GLU A 246 -2.04 19.28 22.45
C GLU A 246 -1.66 18.53 21.17
N ILE A 247 -1.57 19.20 20.02
CA ILE A 247 -1.31 18.57 18.72
C ILE A 247 0.19 18.57 18.48
N ASP A 248 0.86 17.45 18.75
CA ASP A 248 2.29 17.27 18.48
C ASP A 248 2.58 17.14 16.99
N VAL A 249 1.67 16.52 16.24
CA VAL A 249 1.80 16.28 14.80
C VAL A 249 0.49 16.56 14.09
N TYR A 250 0.55 17.27 12.97
CA TYR A 250 -0.60 17.50 12.08
C TYR A 250 -0.40 16.67 10.80
N ILE A 251 -1.28 15.71 10.55
CA ILE A 251 -1.22 14.87 9.35
C ILE A 251 -2.43 15.19 8.49
N ALA A 252 -2.23 15.50 7.21
CA ALA A 252 -3.31 15.66 6.25
C ALA A 252 -3.25 14.58 5.18
N GLN A 253 -4.41 14.00 4.84
CA GLN A 253 -4.50 13.16 3.66
C GLN A 253 -4.23 14.01 2.41
N SER A 254 -3.50 13.43 1.47
CA SER A 254 -3.24 13.99 0.15
C SER A 254 -3.87 13.09 -0.90
N GLY A 255 -4.64 13.68 -1.80
CA GLY A 255 -5.39 12.94 -2.81
C GLY A 255 -6.53 13.77 -3.40
N ALA A 256 -7.36 13.13 -4.22
CA ALA A 256 -8.47 13.82 -4.89
C ALA A 256 -9.46 14.43 -3.89
N MET A 257 -9.52 13.89 -2.66
CA MET A 257 -10.42 14.34 -1.61
C MET A 257 -9.88 15.51 -0.78
N ASN A 258 -8.59 15.87 -0.89
CA ASN A 258 -7.99 16.93 -0.08
C ASN A 258 -6.88 17.72 -0.81
N ALA A 259 -7.27 18.49 -1.81
CA ALA A 259 -6.33 19.29 -2.61
C ALA A 259 -5.61 20.39 -1.80
N GLY A 260 -6.22 20.90 -0.73
CA GLY A 260 -5.65 21.96 0.12
C GLY A 260 -4.89 21.47 1.35
N GLY A 261 -4.68 20.15 1.48
CA GLY A 261 -4.00 19.54 2.62
C GLY A 261 -2.47 19.59 2.57
N SER A 262 -1.83 20.44 1.75
CA SER A 262 -0.36 20.52 1.71
C SER A 262 0.22 21.19 2.96
N PRO A 263 1.45 20.86 3.40
CA PRO A 263 2.02 21.49 4.60
C PRO A 263 2.14 23.01 4.46
N ALA A 264 2.44 23.48 3.24
CA ALA A 264 2.49 24.91 2.93
C ALA A 264 1.11 25.56 3.05
N SER A 265 0.05 24.91 2.56
CA SER A 265 -1.34 25.40 2.68
C SER A 265 -1.76 25.46 4.15
N ILE A 266 -1.53 24.39 4.91
CA ILE A 266 -1.89 24.29 6.34
C ILE A 266 -1.22 25.42 7.16
N LYS A 267 0.06 25.70 6.92
CA LYS A 267 0.81 26.75 7.63
C LYS A 267 0.23 28.15 7.48
N ILE A 268 -0.39 28.45 6.34
CA ILE A 268 -0.92 29.79 6.05
C ILE A 268 -2.40 29.94 6.44
N ARG A 269 -3.03 28.88 6.95
CA ARG A 269 -4.44 28.94 7.38
C ARG A 269 -4.58 29.88 8.60
N PRO A 270 -5.65 30.68 8.68
CA PRO A 270 -5.86 31.60 9.80
C PRO A 270 -5.81 30.87 11.16
N ALA A 271 -5.08 31.45 12.12
CA ALA A 271 -4.89 30.95 13.48
C ALA A 271 -4.16 29.60 13.62
N PHE A 272 -3.77 28.94 12.53
CA PHE A 272 -3.03 27.67 12.60
C PHE A 272 -1.61 27.83 13.15
N ASN A 273 -1.07 29.05 13.15
CA ASN A 273 0.18 29.39 13.83
C ASN A 273 0.12 29.19 15.36
N GLU A 274 -1.06 29.00 15.95
CA GLU A 274 -1.24 28.66 17.37
C GLU A 274 -1.10 27.15 17.65
N ILE A 275 -1.18 26.31 16.62
CA ILE A 275 -1.07 24.85 16.74
C ILE A 275 0.40 24.47 16.95
N LYS A 276 0.69 23.70 18.00
CA LYS A 276 2.04 23.26 18.35
C LYS A 276 2.76 22.60 17.16
N ALA A 277 2.10 21.64 16.50
CA ALA A 277 2.65 21.00 15.30
C ALA A 277 3.01 21.98 14.17
N VAL A 278 2.27 23.08 14.02
CA VAL A 278 2.59 24.09 12.99
C VAL A 278 3.81 24.92 13.38
N GLN A 279 3.91 25.30 14.66
CA GLN A 279 5.05 26.04 15.22
C GLN A 279 6.35 25.21 15.16
N GLU A 280 6.25 23.91 15.46
CA GLU A 280 7.37 22.96 15.45
C GLU A 280 7.64 22.33 14.08
N ASN A 281 6.93 22.78 13.04
CA ASN A 281 7.04 22.28 11.68
C ASN A 281 6.82 20.75 11.55
N GLN A 282 5.98 20.18 12.41
CA GLN A 282 5.55 18.78 12.43
C GLN A 282 4.25 18.59 11.63
N ILE A 283 4.26 19.03 10.37
CA ILE A 283 3.12 18.92 9.45
C ILE A 283 3.50 17.97 8.31
N TYR A 284 2.71 16.93 8.12
CA TYR A 284 2.99 15.87 7.15
C TYR A 284 1.79 15.59 6.27
N ASN A 285 2.07 15.03 5.09
CA ASN A 285 1.04 14.57 4.17
C ASN A 285 1.10 13.06 4.04
N VAL A 286 -0.06 12.41 3.95
CA VAL A 286 -0.10 10.98 3.70
C VAL A 286 -1.02 10.68 2.53
N ASP A 287 -0.57 9.86 1.59
CA ASP A 287 -1.38 9.47 0.44
C ASP A 287 -2.64 8.71 0.93
N GLU A 288 -3.83 9.20 0.54
CA GLU A 288 -5.11 8.55 0.84
C GLU A 288 -5.16 7.08 0.38
N LYS A 289 -4.39 6.72 -0.66
CA LYS A 289 -4.29 5.34 -1.15
C LYS A 289 -3.53 4.41 -0.21
N LEU A 290 -2.72 4.93 0.71
CA LEU A 290 -1.99 4.14 1.70
C LEU A 290 -2.73 4.04 3.03
N VAL A 291 -3.67 4.95 3.33
CA VAL A 291 -4.34 5.01 4.64
C VAL A 291 -5.86 4.90 4.60
N SER A 292 -6.49 5.05 3.44
CA SER A 292 -7.96 5.01 3.28
C SER A 292 -8.46 3.99 2.27
N SER A 293 -7.60 3.46 1.39
CA SER A 293 -7.98 2.37 0.49
C SER A 293 -7.79 1.02 1.17
N PRO A 294 -8.79 0.13 1.20
CA PRO A 294 -8.67 -1.17 1.84
C PRO A 294 -7.87 -2.12 0.97
N THR A 295 -6.54 -2.02 1.04
CA THR A 295 -5.61 -2.90 0.31
C THR A 295 -4.48 -3.37 1.22
N PHE A 296 -3.71 -4.35 0.78
CA PHE A 296 -2.54 -4.83 1.54
C PHE A 296 -1.49 -3.72 1.77
N ARG A 297 -1.50 -2.64 0.99
CA ARG A 297 -0.64 -1.46 1.21
C ARG A 297 -0.99 -0.66 2.46
N LEU A 298 -2.06 -0.99 3.19
CA LEU A 298 -2.32 -0.43 4.51
C LEU A 298 -1.15 -0.69 5.49
N ALA A 299 -0.40 -1.79 5.33
CA ALA A 299 0.81 -2.03 6.12
C ALA A 299 1.92 -0.99 5.81
N LEU A 300 2.08 -0.62 4.54
CA LEU A 300 2.97 0.47 4.14
C LEU A 300 2.48 1.82 4.69
N GLY A 301 1.17 2.05 4.71
CA GLY A 301 0.55 3.22 5.35
C GLY A 301 0.84 3.31 6.85
N ALA A 302 0.69 2.22 7.59
CA ALA A 302 1.06 2.17 9.01
C ALA A 302 2.55 2.46 9.21
N LYS A 303 3.43 1.87 8.40
CA LYS A 303 4.87 2.13 8.45
C LYS A 303 5.17 3.60 8.15
N GLN A 304 4.50 4.19 7.16
CA GLN A 304 4.65 5.60 6.81
C GLN A 304 4.26 6.53 7.96
N LEU A 305 3.12 6.26 8.60
CA LEU A 305 2.69 7.01 9.78
C LEU A 305 3.71 6.86 10.92
N ALA A 306 4.20 5.65 11.19
CA ALA A 306 5.18 5.42 12.23
C ALA A 306 6.50 6.18 11.98
N ARG A 307 6.97 6.23 10.71
CA ARG A 307 8.12 7.04 10.28
C ARG A 307 7.91 8.53 10.47
N MET A 308 6.70 9.05 10.25
CA MET A 308 6.38 10.47 10.50
C MET A 308 6.39 10.81 11.99
N LEU A 309 5.88 9.91 12.83
CA LEU A 309 5.77 10.13 14.27
C LEU A 309 7.08 9.92 15.02
N TYR A 310 7.87 8.93 14.59
CA TYR A 310 9.07 8.42 15.27
C TYR A 310 10.20 8.11 14.26
N PRO A 311 10.68 9.11 13.48
CA PRO A 311 11.74 8.89 12.49
C PRO A 311 13.02 8.32 13.13
N GLU A 312 13.32 8.65 14.37
CA GLU A 312 14.47 8.11 15.11
C GLU A 312 14.40 6.59 15.34
N ALA A 313 13.19 6.02 15.39
CA ALA A 313 12.98 4.59 15.53
C ALA A 313 13.00 3.88 14.17
N PHE A 314 12.30 4.44 13.18
CA PHE A 314 12.03 3.77 11.90
C PHE A 314 12.99 4.13 10.75
N ASP A 315 13.65 5.29 10.81
CA ASP A 315 14.63 5.75 9.81
C ASP A 315 16.07 5.60 10.30
N LYS A 316 16.31 4.82 11.36
CA LYS A 316 17.65 4.42 11.75
C LYS A 316 18.32 3.58 10.66
N PHE A 317 19.60 3.84 10.43
CA PHE A 317 20.43 2.99 9.58
C PHE A 317 20.85 1.74 10.33
N THR A 318 20.66 0.57 9.71
CA THR A 318 21.16 -0.69 10.25
C THR A 318 22.68 -0.66 10.27
N GLN A 319 23.30 -0.92 11.43
CA GLN A 319 24.74 -1.09 11.52
C GLN A 319 25.13 -2.45 10.93
N LEU A 320 25.61 -2.47 9.69
CA LEU A 320 26.15 -3.66 9.05
C LEU A 320 27.66 -3.81 9.34
N PRO A 321 28.29 -4.96 9.07
CA PRO A 321 29.74 -5.15 9.19
C PRO A 321 30.56 -4.25 8.25
N GLN A 322 31.78 -3.87 8.64
CA GLN A 322 32.67 -2.92 7.93
C GLN A 322 33.01 -3.26 6.46
N GLN A 323 32.87 -4.52 6.08
CA GLN A 323 33.26 -5.01 4.75
C GLN A 323 32.07 -5.25 3.82
N THR A 324 30.86 -4.90 4.25
CA THR A 324 29.68 -5.03 3.38
C THR A 324 29.76 -3.97 2.29
N THR A 325 29.95 -4.42 1.05
CA THR A 325 29.83 -3.57 -0.14
C THR A 325 28.39 -3.06 -0.23
N LEU A 326 28.22 -1.74 -0.41
CA LEU A 326 26.93 -1.09 -0.56
C LEU A 326 26.30 -1.46 -1.90
N SER A 327 25.09 -2.02 -1.86
CA SER A 327 24.24 -2.25 -3.02
C SER A 327 23.34 -1.05 -3.34
N ARG A 328 22.81 -0.98 -4.56
CA ARG A 328 21.89 0.09 -4.98
C ARG A 328 20.60 0.12 -4.16
N GLN A 329 20.06 -1.04 -3.77
CA GLN A 329 18.86 -1.10 -2.92
C GLN A 329 19.10 -0.53 -1.52
N GLU A 330 20.27 -0.79 -0.94
CA GLU A 330 20.66 -0.24 0.36
C GLU A 330 20.88 1.27 0.25
N LEU A 331 21.47 1.75 -0.84
CA LEU A 331 21.59 3.18 -1.09
C LEU A 331 20.22 3.87 -1.23
N ALA A 332 19.25 3.23 -1.91
CA ALA A 332 17.89 3.75 -2.02
C ALA A 332 17.21 3.87 -0.65
N GLU A 333 17.33 2.83 0.19
CA GLU A 333 16.85 2.86 1.57
C GLU A 333 17.54 3.97 2.38
N MET A 334 18.87 4.08 2.27
CA MET A 334 19.63 5.09 2.98
C MET A 334 19.18 6.51 2.63
N VAL A 335 19.02 6.80 1.35
CA VAL A 335 18.58 8.11 0.86
C VAL A 335 17.19 8.47 1.38
N VAL A 336 16.24 7.54 1.27
CA VAL A 336 14.85 7.76 1.70
C VAL A 336 14.77 7.99 3.20
N LYS A 337 15.53 7.22 3.99
CA LYS A 337 15.63 7.40 5.45
C LYS A 337 16.33 8.71 5.82
N TYR A 338 17.46 9.02 5.19
CA TYR A 338 18.23 10.26 5.41
C TYR A 338 17.38 11.51 5.21
N LYS A 339 16.52 11.50 4.19
CA LYS A 339 15.63 12.61 3.85
C LYS A 339 14.26 12.55 4.51
N HIS A 340 14.00 11.53 5.34
CA HIS A 340 12.68 11.24 5.90
C HIS A 340 11.56 11.31 4.84
N LYS A 341 11.85 10.81 3.63
CA LYS A 341 10.91 10.89 2.52
C LYS A 341 9.73 9.97 2.74
N GLU A 342 8.54 10.52 2.51
CA GLU A 342 7.30 9.79 2.40
C GLU A 342 7.39 8.78 1.25
N PHE A 343 6.90 7.56 1.48
CA PHE A 343 6.85 6.54 0.45
C PHE A 343 5.98 7.02 -0.69
N PHE A 344 6.54 6.98 -1.89
CA PHE A 344 5.83 7.36 -3.09
C PHE A 344 4.72 6.35 -3.39
N SER A 345 3.53 6.84 -3.69
CA SER A 345 2.42 6.05 -4.20
C SER A 345 1.71 6.85 -5.30
N PRO A 346 1.32 6.20 -6.41
CA PRO A 346 0.74 6.91 -7.54
C PRO A 346 -0.70 7.38 -7.23
N THR A 347 -0.92 8.69 -7.25
CA THR A 347 -2.22 9.32 -6.97
C THR A 347 -3.01 9.69 -8.23
N SER A 348 -2.38 9.63 -9.41
CA SER A 348 -3.01 9.91 -10.71
C SER A 348 -2.41 9.04 -11.80
N LYS A 349 -2.95 9.05 -13.02
CA LYS A 349 -2.34 8.37 -14.18
C LYS A 349 -1.23 9.20 -14.86
N HIS A 350 -0.93 10.38 -14.32
CA HIS A 350 -0.04 11.38 -14.95
C HIS A 350 1.21 11.70 -14.11
N TYR A 351 1.42 11.04 -12.98
CA TYR A 351 2.58 11.31 -12.10
C TYR A 351 3.92 11.09 -12.81
N ASN A 352 3.99 10.13 -13.75
CA ASN A 352 5.21 9.76 -14.46
C ASN A 352 5.69 10.77 -15.50
N ARG A 353 4.93 11.85 -15.76
CA ARG A 353 5.32 12.90 -16.73
C ARG A 353 6.60 13.63 -16.34
N THR A 354 6.94 13.66 -15.05
CA THR A 354 8.08 14.39 -14.52
C THR A 354 9.34 13.52 -14.45
N SER A 355 9.21 12.26 -14.04
CA SER A 355 10.35 11.34 -13.84
C SER A 355 10.67 10.46 -15.05
N GLY A 356 9.73 10.29 -16.00
CA GLY A 356 9.86 9.32 -17.09
C GLY A 356 9.74 7.85 -16.64
N HIS A 357 9.75 7.60 -15.33
CA HIS A 357 9.64 6.27 -14.71
C HIS A 357 8.20 5.97 -14.30
N LEU A 358 7.68 4.81 -14.72
CA LEU A 358 6.40 4.29 -14.25
C LEU A 358 6.65 3.49 -12.97
N TYR A 359 6.02 3.88 -11.86
CA TYR A 359 6.09 3.19 -10.57
C TYR A 359 5.83 1.70 -10.75
N GLY A 360 6.70 0.83 -10.26
CA GLY A 360 6.57 -0.62 -10.34
C GLY A 360 6.84 -1.22 -11.73
N SER A 361 7.51 -0.47 -12.62
CA SER A 361 7.81 -0.95 -13.98
C SER A 361 9.19 -1.60 -14.15
N PHE A 362 10.02 -1.60 -13.10
CA PHE A 362 11.29 -2.31 -13.12
C PHE A 362 11.07 -3.81 -13.27
N VAL A 363 11.71 -4.44 -14.26
CA VAL A 363 11.53 -5.87 -14.53
C VAL A 363 12.33 -6.76 -13.58
N ASP A 364 13.29 -6.19 -12.87
CA ASP A 364 14.20 -6.84 -11.93
C ASP A 364 13.89 -6.47 -10.46
N VAL A 365 12.79 -5.77 -10.20
CA VAL A 365 12.29 -5.47 -8.86
C VAL A 365 10.82 -5.85 -8.79
N ALA A 366 10.54 -7.00 -8.16
CA ALA A 366 9.16 -7.45 -7.95
C ALA A 366 8.40 -6.50 -7.00
N LEU A 367 7.07 -6.44 -7.12
CA LEU A 367 6.22 -5.57 -6.28
C LEU A 367 6.27 -5.95 -4.78
N ASP A 368 6.59 -7.21 -4.48
CA ASP A 368 6.78 -7.75 -3.13
C ASP A 368 8.25 -7.74 -2.66
N HIS A 369 9.16 -7.18 -3.47
CA HIS A 369 10.56 -7.05 -3.11
C HIS A 369 10.71 -6.20 -1.83
N PRO A 370 11.51 -6.60 -0.82
CA PRO A 370 11.61 -5.90 0.46
C PRO A 370 11.99 -4.41 0.35
N ALA A 371 12.88 -4.09 -0.60
CA ALA A 371 13.32 -2.72 -0.87
C ALA A 371 12.44 -1.96 -1.88
N PHE A 372 11.36 -2.55 -2.40
CA PHE A 372 10.55 -2.00 -3.49
C PHE A 372 10.16 -0.53 -3.24
N ASN A 373 9.56 -0.26 -2.08
CA ASN A 373 9.06 1.08 -1.76
C ASN A 373 10.20 2.10 -1.59
N TYR A 374 11.38 1.67 -1.12
CA TYR A 374 12.56 2.54 -1.01
C TYR A 374 13.13 2.87 -2.40
N ILE A 375 13.28 1.86 -3.25
CA ILE A 375 13.74 2.00 -4.63
C ILE A 375 12.85 2.97 -5.40
N GLU A 376 11.54 2.69 -5.43
CA GLU A 376 10.58 3.52 -6.14
C GLU A 376 10.52 4.94 -5.60
N THR A 377 10.59 5.13 -4.28
CA THR A 377 10.60 6.47 -3.68
C THR A 377 11.86 7.24 -4.05
N ALA A 378 13.04 6.60 -3.99
CA ALA A 378 14.30 7.25 -4.35
C ALA A 378 14.34 7.65 -5.83
N VAL A 379 13.81 6.80 -6.71
CA VAL A 379 13.73 7.07 -8.15
C VAL A 379 12.73 8.19 -8.45
N GLN A 380 11.52 8.13 -7.89
CA GLN A 380 10.51 9.16 -8.11
C GLN A 380 10.91 10.52 -7.52
N ALA A 381 11.73 10.52 -6.47
CA ALA A 381 12.31 11.74 -5.91
C ALA A 381 13.54 12.27 -6.70
N GLY A 382 14.00 11.53 -7.72
CA GLY A 382 15.14 11.92 -8.55
C GLY A 382 16.51 11.75 -7.88
N TYR A 383 16.60 10.96 -6.80
CA TYR A 383 17.88 10.69 -6.15
C TYR A 383 18.64 9.53 -6.79
N LEU A 384 17.93 8.61 -7.42
CA LEU A 384 18.48 7.45 -8.13
C LEU A 384 17.75 7.30 -9.46
N GLU A 385 18.38 6.64 -10.41
CA GLU A 385 17.82 6.38 -11.73
C GLU A 385 18.03 4.92 -12.12
N GLY A 386 17.14 4.36 -12.94
CA GLY A 386 17.31 3.02 -13.50
C GLY A 386 18.05 3.04 -14.85
N ALA A 387 18.58 1.88 -15.24
CA ALA A 387 19.12 1.64 -16.58
C ALA A 387 18.01 1.11 -17.50
N GLY A 388 17.27 2.01 -18.13
CA GLY A 388 16.10 1.65 -18.93
C GLY A 388 14.96 1.12 -18.05
N ASN A 389 14.60 -0.16 -18.19
CA ASN A 389 13.56 -0.81 -17.38
C ASN A 389 14.12 -1.68 -16.24
N LYS A 390 15.40 -1.50 -15.86
CA LYS A 390 16.05 -2.21 -14.76
C LYS A 390 16.59 -1.24 -13.72
N PHE A 391 16.53 -1.63 -12.44
CA PHE A 391 17.13 -0.88 -11.35
C PHE A 391 18.47 -1.46 -10.87
N GLU A 392 18.70 -2.76 -11.06
CA GLU A 392 19.88 -3.52 -10.63
C GLU A 392 20.10 -3.49 -9.10
N PRO A 393 19.14 -3.97 -8.27
CA PRO A 393 19.14 -3.77 -6.82
C PRO A 393 20.42 -4.23 -6.12
N ASP A 394 21.01 -5.34 -6.56
CA ASP A 394 22.21 -5.94 -5.95
C ASP A 394 23.54 -5.39 -6.50
N ARG A 395 23.51 -4.50 -7.50
CA ARG A 395 24.75 -3.94 -8.07
C ARG A 395 25.46 -3.10 -7.02
N ALA A 396 26.77 -3.30 -6.90
CA ALA A 396 27.62 -2.49 -6.05
C ALA A 396 27.65 -1.02 -6.51
N VAL A 397 27.53 -0.11 -5.56
CA VAL A 397 27.60 1.34 -5.79
C VAL A 397 29.06 1.77 -5.89
N THR A 398 29.39 2.56 -6.90
CA THR A 398 30.74 3.14 -7.05
C THR A 398 30.87 4.47 -6.31
N ARG A 399 32.10 4.89 -6.01
CA ARG A 399 32.35 6.20 -5.38
C ARG A 399 31.84 7.36 -6.22
N ASP A 400 31.92 7.26 -7.55
CA ASP A 400 31.41 8.30 -8.45
C ASP A 400 29.87 8.41 -8.37
N GLU A 401 29.16 7.29 -8.40
CA GLU A 401 27.71 7.26 -8.24
C GLU A 401 27.28 7.80 -6.88
N LEU A 402 27.92 7.35 -5.80
CA LEU A 402 27.62 7.85 -4.45
C LEU A 402 27.83 9.37 -4.36
N SER A 403 28.87 9.91 -5.00
CA SER A 403 29.14 11.37 -5.01
C SER A 403 27.99 12.17 -5.64
N GLN A 404 27.41 11.66 -6.73
CA GLN A 404 26.26 12.27 -7.39
C GLN A 404 25.03 12.26 -6.49
N VAL A 405 24.76 11.13 -5.83
CA VAL A 405 23.65 11.03 -4.88
C VAL A 405 23.84 11.98 -3.69
N LEU A 406 25.02 11.97 -3.06
CA LEU A 406 25.33 12.85 -1.92
C LEU A 406 25.17 14.33 -2.26
N PHE A 407 25.54 14.73 -3.48
CA PHE A 407 25.33 16.09 -3.97
C PHE A 407 23.84 16.46 -4.09
N LEU A 408 22.97 15.53 -4.50
CA LEU A 408 21.52 15.76 -4.50
C LEU A 408 20.92 15.82 -3.09
N LEU A 409 21.64 15.29 -2.07
CA LEU A 409 21.19 15.29 -0.69
C LEU A 409 21.55 16.55 0.09
N ALA A 410 22.42 17.44 -0.39
CA ALA A 410 22.79 18.62 0.37
C ALA A 410 23.20 19.79 -0.53
N ASP A 411 22.96 21.01 -0.04
CA ASP A 411 23.44 22.22 -0.72
C ASP A 411 24.90 22.46 -0.34
N LEU A 412 25.81 21.80 -1.05
CA LEU A 412 27.25 21.88 -0.80
C LEU A 412 27.83 23.22 -1.28
N LYS A 413 28.50 23.92 -0.37
CA LYS A 413 29.13 25.21 -0.69
C LYS A 413 30.47 25.01 -1.39
N ASP A 414 30.76 25.85 -2.38
CA ASP A 414 32.11 25.93 -2.93
C ASP A 414 33.00 26.68 -1.93
N THR A 415 33.84 25.94 -1.21
CA THR A 415 34.77 26.52 -0.25
C THR A 415 35.98 27.09 -0.98
N ALA A 416 36.61 28.14 -0.43
CA ALA A 416 37.83 28.73 -1.00
C ALA A 416 39.07 27.81 -0.94
N THR A 417 38.89 26.55 -0.57
CA THR A 417 39.98 25.58 -0.42
C THR A 417 40.26 24.94 -1.78
N ASP A 418 41.43 25.20 -2.36
CA ASP A 418 41.87 24.49 -3.55
C ASP A 418 42.20 23.02 -3.22
N VAL A 419 41.59 22.10 -3.97
CA VAL A 419 41.82 20.66 -3.85
C VAL A 419 42.34 20.14 -5.18
N THR A 420 43.50 19.47 -5.16
CA THR A 420 44.02 18.75 -6.33
C THR A 420 43.60 17.29 -6.27
N ILE A 421 42.79 16.86 -7.24
CA ILE A 421 42.33 15.48 -7.41
C ILE A 421 42.97 14.93 -8.69
N LYS A 422 43.87 13.95 -8.57
CA LYS A 422 44.73 13.52 -9.70
C LYS A 422 43.99 12.80 -10.82
N ASP A 423 42.93 12.08 -10.49
CA ASP A 423 42.15 11.21 -11.36
C ASP A 423 40.74 11.78 -11.62
N ILE A 424 40.55 13.08 -11.42
CA ILE A 424 39.25 13.76 -11.58
C ILE A 424 38.68 13.63 -13.00
N SER A 425 39.54 13.47 -14.00
CA SER A 425 39.14 13.25 -15.40
C SER A 425 38.48 11.89 -15.64
N LEU A 426 38.57 10.96 -14.69
CA LEU A 426 37.89 9.65 -14.73
C LEU A 426 36.48 9.70 -14.14
N CYS A 427 36.08 10.81 -13.50
CA CYS A 427 34.75 10.96 -12.90
C CYS A 427 33.75 11.45 -13.95
N GLU A 428 32.51 10.96 -13.92
CA GLU A 428 31.46 11.38 -14.85
C GLU A 428 31.08 12.84 -14.66
N LYS A 429 31.09 13.31 -13.40
CA LYS A 429 30.74 14.68 -13.00
C LYS A 429 31.87 15.31 -12.17
N PRO A 430 32.99 15.73 -12.80
CA PRO A 430 34.18 16.27 -12.11
C PRO A 430 33.88 17.35 -11.07
N ARG A 431 32.97 18.28 -11.39
CA ARG A 431 32.63 19.39 -10.50
C ARG A 431 31.89 18.95 -9.23
N ILE A 432 31.06 17.91 -9.32
CA ILE A 432 30.37 17.34 -8.16
C ILE A 432 31.40 16.71 -7.22
N VAL A 433 32.31 15.90 -7.76
CA VAL A 433 33.38 15.25 -6.98
C VAL A 433 34.26 16.30 -6.29
N GLU A 434 34.62 17.39 -6.98
CA GLU A 434 35.38 18.49 -6.39
C GLU A 434 34.67 19.09 -5.16
N LEU A 435 33.36 19.38 -5.27
CA LEU A 435 32.56 19.92 -4.16
C LEU A 435 32.45 18.95 -2.99
N ILE A 436 32.23 17.66 -3.28
CA ILE A 436 32.16 16.59 -2.28
C ILE A 436 33.46 16.51 -1.47
N VAL A 437 34.60 16.56 -2.15
CA VAL A 437 35.92 16.49 -1.49
C VAL A 437 36.24 17.80 -0.74
N LYS A 438 35.93 18.97 -1.32
CA LYS A 438 36.11 20.28 -0.66
C LYS A 438 35.34 20.39 0.65
N ASN A 439 34.16 19.78 0.73
CA ASN A 439 33.33 19.75 1.95
C ASN A 439 33.66 18.56 2.88
N GLN A 440 34.67 17.77 2.52
CA GLN A 440 35.14 16.59 3.27
C GLN A 440 34.07 15.51 3.45
N VAL A 441 33.11 15.45 2.52
CA VAL A 441 32.02 14.45 2.54
C VAL A 441 32.57 13.08 2.14
N LEU A 442 33.43 13.03 1.12
CA LEU A 442 34.29 11.91 0.80
C LEU A 442 35.74 12.39 0.74
N THR A 443 36.68 11.52 1.08
CA THR A 443 38.12 11.86 1.13
C THR A 443 38.89 11.25 -0.03
N LEU A 444 40.02 11.86 -0.37
CA LEU A 444 41.01 11.26 -1.28
C LEU A 444 41.86 10.23 -0.52
N ASP A 445 42.49 9.33 -1.27
CA ASP A 445 43.52 8.46 -0.71
C ASP A 445 44.86 9.19 -0.47
N GLN A 446 45.86 8.45 -0.01
CA GLN A 446 47.20 8.97 0.28
C GLN A 446 47.91 9.50 -0.98
N GLN A 447 47.50 9.05 -2.17
CA GLN A 447 48.06 9.45 -3.47
C GLN A 447 47.34 10.65 -4.07
N LYS A 448 46.32 11.22 -3.39
CA LYS A 448 45.41 12.27 -3.88
C LYS A 448 44.52 11.82 -5.03
N GLN A 449 44.13 10.54 -5.03
CA GLN A 449 43.16 9.98 -5.98
C GLN A 449 41.79 9.83 -5.32
N PHE A 450 40.74 10.04 -6.10
CA PHE A 450 39.36 9.85 -5.70
C PHE A 450 38.88 8.41 -5.93
N ASN A 451 39.45 7.70 -6.90
CA ASN A 451 39.14 6.33 -7.29
C ASN A 451 37.64 6.13 -7.65
N PRO A 452 37.14 6.78 -8.72
CA PRO A 452 35.71 6.84 -9.02
C PRO A 452 35.04 5.47 -9.24
N SER A 453 35.78 4.48 -9.77
CA SER A 453 35.26 3.14 -10.06
C SER A 453 35.30 2.19 -8.87
N THR A 454 35.91 2.57 -7.74
CA THR A 454 35.97 1.71 -6.56
C THR A 454 34.58 1.61 -5.92
N THR A 455 34.20 0.39 -5.54
CA THR A 455 32.93 0.12 -4.86
C THR A 455 32.97 0.63 -3.42
N VAL A 456 31.85 1.18 -2.96
CA VAL A 456 31.72 1.79 -1.64
C VAL A 456 31.31 0.76 -0.60
N SER A 457 31.85 0.85 0.61
CA SER A 457 31.32 0.13 1.77
C SER A 457 30.12 0.84 2.38
N VAL A 458 29.24 0.10 3.04
CA VAL A 458 28.10 0.66 3.80
C VAL A 458 28.56 1.74 4.80
N GLN A 459 29.70 1.55 5.47
CA GLN A 459 30.20 2.44 6.52
C GLN A 459 30.76 3.74 5.95
N GLU A 460 31.40 3.67 4.79
CA GLU A 460 31.85 4.85 4.08
C GLU A 460 30.66 5.72 3.66
N ALA A 461 29.58 5.12 3.14
CA ALA A 461 28.35 5.85 2.82
C ALA A 461 27.69 6.44 4.07
N LEU A 462 27.61 5.70 5.17
CA LEU A 462 27.10 6.22 6.45
C LEU A 462 27.95 7.38 7.00
N ALA A 463 29.27 7.27 6.91
CA ALA A 463 30.17 8.34 7.32
C ALA A 463 29.95 9.61 6.48
N ALA A 464 29.74 9.46 5.16
CA ALA A 464 29.41 10.56 4.27
C ALA A 464 28.07 11.21 4.61
N LEU A 465 27.02 10.43 4.87
CA LEU A 465 25.71 10.95 5.29
C LEU A 465 25.78 11.67 6.64
N ASN A 466 26.50 11.11 7.62
CA ASN A 466 26.73 11.77 8.91
C ASN A 466 27.47 13.09 8.74
N ARG A 467 28.43 13.15 7.80
CA ARG A 467 29.12 14.40 7.47
C ARG A 467 28.17 15.43 6.87
N LEU A 468 27.27 15.03 5.96
CA LEU A 468 26.26 15.94 5.41
C LEU A 468 25.33 16.53 6.47
N GLN A 469 25.00 15.80 7.54
CA GLN A 469 24.20 16.32 8.66
C GLN A 469 24.92 17.39 9.49
N GLN A 470 26.25 17.42 9.44
CA GLN A 470 27.07 18.37 10.20
C GLN A 470 27.36 19.67 9.43
N LEU A 471 27.08 19.70 8.12
CA LEU A 471 27.22 20.87 7.25
C LEU A 471 25.94 21.71 7.30
#